data_AF-A0A9E5KGL0-F1
#
_entry.id   AF-A0A9E5KGL0-F1
#
_cell.length_a   1.000
_cell.length_b   1.000
_cell.length_c   1.000
_cell.angle_alpha   90.00
_cell.angle_beta   90.00
_cell.angle_gamma   90.00
#
_symmetry.space_group_name_H-M   'P 1'
#
loop_
_entity.id
_entity.type
_entity.pdbx_description
1 polymer ?
#
loop_
_entity_poly.entity_id
_entity_poly.type
_entity_poly.pdbx_seq_one_letter_code
_entity_poly.pdbx_strand_id
1 'polypeptide(L)'
;MMSSRFLQHPELSRRTAIQAGSVSLLGLGMNHAAALRAADVITTRQGAGRAKSIIFVFLSGGLSQHDSFDPKPDAPAEIRGEFSSIATRTPGVRVCAHLPMLAARSNSWSLIRSLTSPHNGHSEGHMAILSGHTSLPLGFSGNQPQPGDWPSIASVVGGAFSTKVNNLPPA
;
A
#
# COMPACT_ATOMS: atom_id res chain seq x y z
N MET A 1 -17.55 24.92 43.95
CA MET A 1 -18.25 24.43 42.74
C MET A 1 -17.80 22.98 42.49
N MET A 2 -18.64 22.00 42.82
CA MET A 2 -18.36 20.58 42.58
C MET A 2 -18.83 20.20 41.17
N SER A 3 -17.91 19.70 40.34
CA SER A 3 -18.20 19.26 38.98
C SER A 3 -18.99 17.94 39.02
N SER A 4 -20.24 17.99 38.55
CA SER A 4 -21.07 16.82 38.29
C SER A 4 -20.42 15.97 37.19
N ARG A 5 -19.90 14.79 37.54
CA ARG A 5 -19.56 13.75 36.56
C ARG A 5 -20.85 13.05 36.15
N PHE A 6 -21.42 13.43 35.01
CA PHE A 6 -22.46 12.64 34.37
C PHE A 6 -21.89 11.28 33.95
N LEU A 7 -22.58 10.19 34.29
CA LEU A 7 -22.29 8.85 33.79
C LEU A 7 -22.53 8.85 32.27
N GLN A 8 -21.48 8.77 31.48
CA GLN A 8 -21.60 8.53 30.04
C GLN A 8 -21.88 7.04 29.82
N HIS A 9 -22.99 6.74 29.15
CA HIS A 9 -23.25 5.39 28.68
C HIS A 9 -22.34 5.09 27.48
N PRO A 10 -21.76 3.88 27.38
CA PRO A 10 -21.01 3.49 26.21
C PRO A 10 -21.91 3.48 24.98
N GLU A 11 -21.51 4.21 23.94
CA GLU A 11 -22.14 4.22 22.62
C GLU A 11 -21.91 2.84 21.95
N LEU A 12 -22.79 1.88 22.20
CA LEU A 12 -22.75 0.58 21.55
C LEU A 12 -23.33 0.69 20.14
N SER A 13 -22.49 0.49 19.12
CA SER A 13 -22.96 0.43 17.75
C SER A 13 -23.95 -0.73 17.56
N ARG A 14 -24.97 -0.55 16.69
CA ARG A 14 -25.92 -1.62 16.33
C ARG A 14 -25.20 -2.90 15.90
N ARG A 15 -24.09 -2.78 15.17
CA ARG A 15 -23.27 -3.92 14.74
C ARG A 15 -22.70 -4.68 15.94
N THR A 16 -22.16 -3.95 16.92
CA THR A 16 -21.61 -4.53 18.15
C THR A 16 -22.68 -5.26 18.96
N ALA A 17 -23.89 -4.70 19.06
CA ALA A 17 -25.00 -5.34 19.75
C ALA A 17 -25.45 -6.63 19.05
N ILE A 18 -25.56 -6.63 17.72
CA ILE A 18 -25.91 -7.82 16.93
C ILE A 18 -24.83 -8.90 17.03
N GLN A 19 -23.55 -8.51 16.95
CA GLN A 19 -22.43 -9.45 17.10
C GLN A 19 -22.39 -10.07 18.49
N ALA A 20 -22.56 -9.27 19.55
CA ALA A 20 -22.59 -9.78 20.92
C ALA A 20 -23.79 -10.72 21.15
N GLY A 21 -24.96 -10.38 20.58
CA GLY A 21 -26.16 -11.21 20.66
C GLY A 21 -26.03 -12.54 19.89
N SER A 22 -25.38 -12.56 18.73
CA SER A 22 -25.22 -13.77 17.92
C SER A 22 -24.24 -14.78 18.51
N VAL A 23 -23.24 -14.32 19.28
CA VAL A 23 -22.29 -15.22 19.98
C VAL A 23 -23.03 -16.17 20.93
N SER A 24 -24.07 -15.68 21.61
CA SER A 24 -24.89 -16.50 22.51
C SER A 24 -25.75 -17.53 21.77
N LEU A 25 -26.23 -17.18 20.56
CA LEU A 25 -26.99 -18.11 19.70
C LEU A 25 -26.15 -19.29 19.22
N LEU A 26 -24.84 -19.12 19.12
CA LEU A 26 -23.89 -20.18 18.77
C LEU A 26 -23.44 -21.01 19.98
N GLY A 27 -24.06 -20.81 21.16
CA GLY A 27 -23.73 -21.54 22.39
C GLY A 27 -22.41 -21.10 23.05
N LEU A 28 -21.83 -19.99 22.59
CA LEU A 28 -20.60 -19.46 23.15
C LEU A 28 -20.92 -18.54 24.33
N GLY A 29 -20.14 -18.69 25.40
CA GLY A 29 -20.35 -18.00 26.67
C GLY A 29 -19.03 -17.65 27.34
N MET A 30 -19.09 -17.03 28.53
CA MET A 30 -17.90 -16.60 29.26
C MET A 30 -16.88 -17.73 29.53
N ASN A 31 -17.36 -18.97 29.72
CA ASN A 31 -16.53 -20.16 29.89
C ASN A 31 -15.64 -20.45 28.66
N HIS A 32 -16.04 -19.98 27.47
CA HIS A 32 -15.27 -20.11 26.23
C HIS A 32 -14.35 -18.90 25.98
N ALA A 33 -14.50 -17.80 26.73
CA ALA A 33 -13.79 -16.54 26.46
C ALA A 33 -12.28 -16.65 26.66
N ALA A 34 -11.79 -17.55 27.52
CA ALA A 34 -10.36 -17.78 27.71
C ALA A 34 -9.77 -18.54 26.50
N ALA A 35 -10.43 -19.61 26.05
CA ALA A 35 -10.01 -20.39 24.89
C ALA A 35 -10.08 -19.57 23.58
N LEU A 36 -11.13 -18.78 23.39
CA LEU A 36 -11.28 -17.89 22.24
C LEU A 36 -10.20 -16.79 22.20
N ARG A 37 -9.85 -16.19 23.36
CA ARG A 37 -8.74 -15.22 23.45
C ARG A 37 -7.38 -15.87 23.17
N ALA A 38 -7.17 -17.10 23.61
CA ALA A 38 -5.94 -17.84 23.32
C ALA A 38 -5.82 -18.20 21.82
N ALA A 39 -6.94 -18.52 21.15
CA ALA A 39 -6.98 -18.76 19.71
C ALA A 39 -6.68 -17.48 18.90
N ASP A 40 -7.13 -16.31 19.37
CA ASP A 40 -6.85 -15.02 18.71
C ASP A 40 -5.36 -14.64 18.76
N VAL A 41 -4.66 -15.04 19.83
CA VAL A 41 -3.20 -14.86 19.97
C VAL A 41 -2.42 -15.70 18.96
N ILE A 42 -2.93 -16.88 18.56
CA ILE A 42 -2.29 -17.74 17.54
C ILE A 42 -2.42 -17.09 16.16
N THR A 43 -3.52 -16.39 15.89
CA THR A 43 -3.72 -15.67 14.62
C THR A 43 -2.95 -14.34 14.56
N THR A 44 -2.72 -13.68 15.70
CA THR A 44 -2.01 -12.39 15.76
C THR A 44 -0.50 -12.48 15.97
N ARG A 45 0.04 -13.65 16.35
CA ARG A 45 1.48 -13.83 16.59
C ARG A 45 2.14 -14.75 15.58
N GLN A 46 2.23 -14.36 14.31
CA GLN A 46 3.41 -14.64 13.46
C GLN A 46 3.52 -13.58 12.33
N GLY A 47 4.49 -12.67 12.43
CA GLY A 47 5.30 -12.31 11.26
C GLY A 47 5.38 -10.86 10.75
N ALA A 48 4.50 -9.93 11.10
CA ALA A 48 4.64 -8.56 10.60
C ALA A 48 4.16 -7.53 11.63
N GLY A 49 5.11 -6.78 12.22
CA GLY A 49 4.75 -5.56 12.93
C GLY A 49 3.97 -4.63 11.99
N ARG A 50 2.88 -4.03 12.48
CA ARG A 50 2.12 -3.07 11.69
C ARG A 50 3.04 -1.91 11.30
N ALA A 51 3.18 -1.65 10.00
CA ALA A 51 3.89 -0.47 9.53
C ALA A 51 3.26 0.77 10.16
N LYS A 52 4.06 1.60 10.83
CA LYS A 52 3.57 2.78 11.57
C LYS A 52 3.17 3.91 10.61
N SER A 53 3.90 4.04 9.50
CA SER A 53 3.71 5.06 8.47
C SER A 53 4.24 4.53 7.13
N ILE A 54 3.61 4.90 6.03
CA ILE A 54 4.01 4.53 4.66
C ILE A 54 4.07 5.81 3.84
N ILE A 55 5.16 6.01 3.09
CA ILE A 55 5.26 7.07 2.08
C ILE A 55 5.19 6.37 0.73
N PHE A 56 4.23 6.77 -0.10
CA PHE A 56 4.09 6.28 -1.47
C PHE A 56 4.53 7.38 -2.44
N VAL A 57 5.60 7.11 -3.19
CA VAL A 57 6.12 8.04 -4.21
C VAL A 57 5.80 7.48 -5.58
N PHE A 58 4.88 8.15 -6.28
CA PHE A 58 4.54 7.83 -7.67
C PHE A 58 5.14 8.88 -8.61
N LEU A 59 5.96 8.43 -9.56
CA LEU A 59 6.66 9.31 -10.50
C LEU A 59 5.97 9.27 -11.88
N SER A 60 4.97 10.12 -12.07
CA SER A 60 4.26 10.30 -13.34
C SER A 60 5.21 10.80 -14.44
N GLY A 61 5.65 9.90 -15.32
CA GLY A 61 6.60 10.20 -16.40
C GLY A 61 8.06 10.36 -15.96
N GLY A 62 8.40 9.95 -14.72
CA GLY A 62 9.68 10.26 -14.09
C GLY A 62 10.89 9.40 -14.51
N LEU A 63 11.59 8.88 -13.50
CA LEU A 63 12.92 8.27 -13.65
C LEU A 63 12.88 6.98 -14.50
N SER A 64 13.62 6.99 -15.61
CA SER A 64 13.82 5.82 -16.48
C SER A 64 14.40 4.63 -15.70
N GLN A 65 13.88 3.42 -15.94
CA GLN A 65 14.35 2.21 -15.25
C GLN A 65 15.81 1.88 -15.60
N HIS A 66 16.18 2.01 -16.88
CA HIS A 66 17.56 1.79 -17.33
C HIS A 66 18.51 2.82 -16.69
N ASP A 67 18.07 4.06 -16.54
CA ASP A 67 18.92 5.12 -15.98
C ASP A 67 18.94 5.13 -14.44
N SER A 68 18.33 4.14 -13.78
CA SER A 68 18.23 4.09 -12.32
C SER A 68 18.48 2.71 -11.73
N PHE A 69 17.45 1.87 -11.72
CA PHE A 69 17.45 0.61 -10.99
C PHE A 69 17.64 -0.62 -11.87
N ASP A 70 17.82 -0.49 -13.18
CA ASP A 70 18.05 -1.61 -14.10
C ASP A 70 18.98 -1.26 -15.28
N PRO A 71 20.24 -0.86 -15.03
CA PRO A 71 21.14 -0.23 -16.02
C PRO A 71 21.74 -1.14 -17.10
N LYS A 72 21.17 -2.34 -17.31
CA LYS A 72 21.56 -3.32 -18.35
C LYS A 72 23.04 -3.26 -18.77
N PRO A 73 24.00 -3.46 -17.85
CA PRO A 73 25.41 -3.13 -18.10
C PRO A 73 26.03 -3.88 -19.27
N ASP A 74 25.55 -5.08 -19.55
CA ASP A 74 26.05 -5.96 -20.60
C ASP A 74 25.36 -5.76 -21.96
N ALA A 75 24.35 -4.87 -22.02
CA ALA A 75 23.70 -4.53 -23.28
C ALA A 75 24.50 -3.48 -24.08
N PRO A 76 24.30 -3.38 -25.40
CA PRO A 76 24.85 -2.31 -26.24
C PRO A 76 24.54 -0.91 -25.70
N ALA A 77 25.39 0.07 -26.03
CA ALA A 77 25.27 1.45 -25.55
C ALA A 77 23.91 2.08 -25.92
N GLU A 78 23.38 1.72 -27.08
CA GLU A 78 22.10 2.17 -27.61
C GLU A 78 20.90 1.64 -26.80
N ILE A 79 21.09 0.55 -26.04
CA ILE A 79 20.04 -0.08 -25.22
C ILE A 79 20.17 0.30 -23.74
N ARG A 80 21.38 0.22 -23.19
CA ARG A 80 21.62 0.47 -21.76
C ARG A 80 21.61 1.95 -21.39
N GLY A 81 21.79 2.84 -22.37
CA GLY A 81 21.90 4.27 -22.15
C GLY A 81 23.34 4.74 -21.91
N GLU A 82 23.49 6.03 -21.63
CA GLU A 82 24.80 6.68 -21.44
C GLU A 82 25.39 6.47 -20.04
N PHE A 83 24.53 6.21 -19.04
CA PHE A 83 24.97 6.14 -17.66
C PHE A 83 25.61 4.79 -17.33
N SER A 84 26.73 4.87 -16.61
CA SER A 84 27.40 3.68 -16.09
C SER A 84 26.66 3.10 -14.88
N SER A 85 26.94 1.83 -14.56
CA SER A 85 26.41 1.18 -13.36
C SER A 85 27.47 0.99 -12.29
N ILE A 86 27.06 1.02 -11.03
CA ILE A 86 27.88 0.73 -9.85
C ILE A 86 27.36 -0.50 -9.12
N ALA A 87 28.26 -1.24 -8.48
CA ALA A 87 27.89 -2.30 -7.56
C ALA A 87 27.22 -1.73 -6.31
N THR A 88 26.27 -2.46 -5.74
CA THR A 88 25.65 -2.12 -4.46
C THR A 88 26.23 -2.94 -3.31
N ARG A 89 25.85 -2.61 -2.07
CA ARG A 89 26.19 -3.43 -0.89
C ARG A 89 25.59 -4.84 -0.94
N THR A 90 24.54 -5.04 -1.73
CA THR A 90 23.87 -6.33 -1.94
C THR A 90 24.54 -7.06 -3.10
N PRO A 91 25.17 -8.22 -2.88
CA PRO A 91 25.85 -8.96 -3.94
C PRO A 91 24.91 -9.24 -5.13
N GLY A 92 25.42 -9.07 -6.35
CA GLY A 92 24.67 -9.29 -7.58
C GLY A 92 23.71 -8.15 -7.98
N VAL A 93 23.47 -7.15 -7.11
CA VAL A 93 22.63 -5.99 -7.44
C VAL A 93 23.50 -4.82 -7.89
N ARG A 94 23.14 -4.24 -9.04
CA ARG A 94 23.74 -3.02 -9.61
C ARG A 94 22.66 -1.95 -9.84
N VAL A 95 23.05 -0.68 -9.70
CA VAL A 95 22.22 0.50 -9.98
C VAL A 95 23.04 1.54 -10.74
N CYS A 96 22.41 2.59 -11.26
CA CYS A 96 23.07 3.71 -11.93
C CYS A 96 24.10 4.40 -11.03
N ALA A 97 25.23 4.81 -11.61
CA ALA A 97 26.33 5.50 -10.91
C ALA A 97 25.90 6.80 -10.20
N HIS A 98 24.80 7.42 -10.64
CA HIS A 98 24.23 8.61 -10.01
C HIS A 98 23.42 8.33 -8.74
N LEU A 99 23.31 7.07 -8.31
CA LEU A 99 22.62 6.66 -7.08
C LEU A 99 23.57 6.10 -6.00
N PRO A 100 24.72 6.76 -5.68
CA PRO A 100 25.74 6.18 -4.81
C PRO A 100 25.23 5.95 -3.37
N MET A 101 24.36 6.84 -2.87
CA MET A 101 23.78 6.68 -1.53
C MET A 101 22.80 5.52 -1.44
N LEU A 102 22.06 5.21 -2.52
CA LEU A 102 21.18 4.04 -2.57
C LEU A 102 21.98 2.76 -2.72
N ALA A 103 23.05 2.77 -3.52
CA ALA A 103 23.96 1.64 -3.66
C ALA A 103 24.60 1.24 -2.33
N ALA A 104 25.05 2.22 -1.53
CA ALA A 104 25.61 1.98 -0.20
C ALA A 104 24.59 1.39 0.80
N ARG A 105 23.29 1.61 0.57
CA ARG A 105 22.17 1.25 1.47
C ARG A 105 21.28 0.13 0.91
N SER A 106 21.76 -0.66 -0.04
CA SER A 106 20.96 -1.68 -0.76
C SER A 106 20.43 -2.85 0.08
N ASN A 107 20.90 -3.00 1.30
CA ASN A 107 20.34 -3.91 2.29
C ASN A 107 19.15 -3.32 3.07
N SER A 108 18.81 -2.04 2.83
CA SER A 108 17.71 -1.32 3.49
C SER A 108 16.52 -1.10 2.54
N TRP A 109 16.59 -1.59 1.32
CA TRP A 109 15.50 -1.57 0.36
C TRP A 109 15.45 -2.88 -0.42
N SER A 110 14.30 -3.15 -1.01
CA SER A 110 14.08 -4.29 -1.89
C SER A 110 13.75 -3.79 -3.29
N LEU A 111 14.17 -4.56 -4.29
CA LEU A 111 13.94 -4.22 -5.69
C LEU A 111 12.93 -5.18 -6.30
N ILE A 112 11.99 -4.63 -7.07
CA ILE A 112 11.04 -5.43 -7.85
C ILE A 112 11.21 -5.02 -9.32
N ARG A 113 11.75 -5.94 -10.13
CA ARG A 113 11.90 -5.79 -11.60
C ARG A 113 10.94 -6.67 -12.39
N SER A 114 10.03 -7.37 -11.71
CA SER A 114 9.08 -8.31 -12.32
C SER A 114 7.75 -7.66 -12.74
N LEU A 115 7.59 -6.34 -12.54
CA LEU A 115 6.35 -5.66 -12.88
C LEU A 115 6.36 -5.29 -14.38
N THR A 116 5.35 -5.78 -15.10
CA THR A 116 5.16 -5.54 -16.53
C THR A 116 3.73 -5.08 -16.78
N SER A 117 3.52 -4.30 -17.85
CA SER A 117 2.18 -3.87 -18.30
C SER A 117 2.02 -4.18 -19.78
N PRO A 118 0.82 -4.62 -20.23
CA PRO A 118 0.52 -4.73 -21.66
C PRO A 118 0.16 -3.37 -22.28
N HIS A 119 0.10 -2.30 -21.50
CA HIS A 119 -0.26 -0.96 -21.95
C HIS A 119 0.98 -0.12 -22.23
N ASN A 120 0.99 0.51 -23.41
CA ASN A 120 2.04 1.43 -23.83
C ASN A 120 1.65 2.91 -23.64
N GLY A 121 0.39 3.17 -23.27
CA GLY A 121 -0.14 4.50 -23.03
C GLY A 121 0.03 4.96 -21.58
N HIS A 122 0.25 6.26 -21.42
CA HIS A 122 0.54 6.88 -20.13
C HIS A 122 -0.63 6.75 -19.15
N SER A 123 -1.85 7.10 -19.58
CA SER A 123 -3.04 7.10 -18.74
C SER A 123 -3.47 5.68 -18.35
N GLU A 124 -3.35 4.73 -19.28
CA GLU A 124 -3.62 3.31 -19.07
C GLU A 124 -2.65 2.72 -18.03
N GLY A 125 -1.35 3.02 -18.16
CA GLY A 125 -0.34 2.62 -17.20
C GLY A 125 -0.60 3.18 -15.80
N HIS A 126 -1.05 4.45 -15.71
CA HIS A 126 -1.45 5.07 -14.45
C HIS A 126 -2.63 4.35 -13.81
N MET A 127 -3.69 4.09 -14.59
CA MET A 127 -4.86 3.37 -14.11
C MET A 127 -4.46 2.00 -13.56
N ALA A 128 -3.63 1.25 -14.29
CA ALA A 128 -3.20 -0.07 -13.87
C ALA A 128 -2.35 -0.06 -12.58
N ILE A 129 -1.34 0.81 -12.51
CA ILE A 129 -0.42 0.87 -11.36
C ILE A 129 -1.13 1.40 -10.11
N LEU A 130 -1.94 2.46 -10.26
CA LEU A 130 -2.55 3.12 -9.11
C LEU A 130 -3.76 2.35 -8.57
N SER A 131 -4.48 1.60 -9.41
CA SER A 131 -5.62 0.78 -8.96
C SER A 131 -5.26 -0.67 -8.63
N GLY A 132 -4.08 -1.13 -9.05
CA GLY A 132 -3.66 -2.54 -8.94
C GLY A 132 -4.37 -3.48 -9.91
N HIS A 133 -5.14 -2.97 -10.87
CA HIS A 133 -5.86 -3.78 -11.86
C HIS A 133 -5.22 -3.61 -13.23
N THR A 134 -4.63 -4.69 -13.78
CA THR A 134 -4.06 -4.64 -15.12
C THR A 134 -5.13 -4.37 -16.18
N SER A 135 -6.31 -4.98 -16.08
CA SER A 135 -7.38 -4.71 -17.05
C SER A 135 -8.01 -3.33 -16.84
N LEU A 136 -8.17 -2.58 -17.93
CA LEU A 136 -8.83 -1.29 -17.90
C LEU A 136 -10.33 -1.44 -17.62
N PRO A 137 -10.93 -0.48 -16.87
CA PRO A 137 -12.37 -0.44 -16.68
C PRO A 137 -13.10 -0.18 -18.00
N LEU A 138 -14.35 -0.65 -18.09
CA LEU A 138 -15.22 -0.39 -19.23
C LEU A 138 -15.43 1.11 -19.42
N GLY A 139 -15.21 1.59 -20.65
CA GLY A 139 -15.37 3.01 -20.99
C GLY A 139 -14.23 3.91 -20.52
N PHE A 140 -13.09 3.35 -20.09
CA PHE A 140 -11.91 4.11 -19.69
C PHE A 140 -11.57 5.24 -20.68
N SER A 141 -11.27 6.42 -20.13
CA SER A 141 -10.81 7.58 -20.91
C SER A 141 -9.51 8.12 -20.31
N GLY A 142 -8.47 8.20 -21.13
CA GLY A 142 -7.20 8.77 -20.71
C GLY A 142 -7.23 10.29 -20.49
N ASN A 143 -8.29 10.97 -20.91
CA ASN A 143 -8.41 12.43 -20.86
C ASN A 143 -9.24 12.92 -19.66
N GLN A 144 -10.06 12.07 -19.07
CA GLN A 144 -10.95 12.46 -17.96
C GLN A 144 -11.38 11.24 -17.13
N PRO A 145 -11.51 11.38 -15.80
CA PRO A 145 -12.00 10.31 -14.93
C PRO A 145 -13.39 9.84 -15.33
N GLN A 146 -13.64 8.53 -15.23
CA GLN A 146 -14.94 7.92 -15.46
C GLN A 146 -15.57 7.44 -14.15
N PRO A 147 -16.92 7.45 -14.04
CA PRO A 147 -17.61 6.89 -12.88
C PRO A 147 -17.32 5.40 -12.64
N GLY A 148 -16.95 4.67 -13.71
CA GLY A 148 -16.59 3.26 -13.65
C GLY A 148 -15.11 2.99 -13.39
N ASP A 149 -14.29 4.03 -13.21
CA ASP A 149 -12.87 3.83 -12.94
C ASP A 149 -12.64 3.16 -11.60
N TRP A 150 -11.62 2.28 -11.56
CA TRP A 150 -11.20 1.67 -10.31
C TRP A 150 -10.60 2.72 -9.37
N PRO A 151 -10.89 2.65 -8.06
CA PRO A 151 -10.33 3.61 -7.13
C PRO A 151 -8.80 3.42 -7.07
N SER A 152 -8.07 4.54 -7.11
CA SER A 152 -6.63 4.51 -6.87
C SER A 152 -6.34 4.12 -5.41
N ILE A 153 -5.13 3.63 -5.15
CA ILE A 153 -4.65 3.34 -3.79
C ILE A 153 -4.83 4.54 -2.86
N ALA A 154 -4.62 5.76 -3.33
CA ALA A 154 -4.85 6.98 -2.56
C ALA A 154 -6.33 7.19 -2.22
N SER A 155 -7.25 6.92 -3.17
CA SER A 155 -8.69 6.97 -2.92
C SER A 155 -9.14 5.90 -1.90
N VAL A 156 -8.62 4.67 -2.02
CA VAL A 156 -8.90 3.58 -1.07
C VAL A 156 -8.39 3.91 0.33
N VAL A 157 -7.14 4.37 0.44
CA VAL A 157 -6.55 4.81 1.72
C VAL A 157 -7.37 5.97 2.30
N GLY A 158 -7.70 6.96 1.48
CA GLY A 158 -8.54 8.08 1.89
C GLY A 158 -9.89 7.61 2.44
N GLY A 159 -10.60 6.74 1.73
CA GLY A 159 -11.89 6.20 2.16
C GLY A 159 -11.79 5.34 3.43
N ALA A 160 -10.74 4.52 3.56
CA ALA A 160 -10.56 3.60 4.68
C ALA A 160 -10.08 4.28 5.98
N PHE A 161 -9.30 5.36 5.87
CA PHE A 161 -8.65 6.03 7.01
C PHE A 161 -9.13 7.46 7.26
N SER A 162 -10.21 7.89 6.61
CA SER A 162 -10.83 9.20 6.87
C SER A 162 -11.38 9.33 8.30
N THR A 163 -10.59 9.82 9.24
CA THR A 163 -11.09 10.80 10.20
C THR A 163 -11.18 12.13 9.46
N LYS A 164 -12.38 12.56 9.07
CA LYS A 164 -12.59 13.87 8.43
C LYS A 164 -12.14 14.97 9.40
N VAL A 165 -10.96 15.54 9.19
CA VAL A 165 -10.57 16.80 9.83
C VAL A 165 -10.98 17.91 8.86
N ASN A 166 -11.96 18.72 9.25
CA ASN A 166 -12.39 19.91 8.49
C ASN A 166 -12.76 19.67 7.01
N ASN A 167 -13.40 18.54 6.68
CA ASN A 167 -13.84 18.22 5.29
C ASN A 167 -12.74 18.21 4.22
N LEU A 168 -11.46 18.22 4.62
CA LEU A 168 -10.35 18.02 3.69
C LEU A 168 -10.07 16.52 3.57
N PRO A 169 -9.63 16.04 2.38
CA PRO A 169 -9.13 14.70 2.25
C PRO A 169 -7.96 14.49 3.23
N PRO A 170 -7.81 13.29 3.82
CA PRO A 170 -6.65 12.98 4.64
C PRO A 170 -5.39 13.12 3.76
N ALA A 171 -4.40 13.85 4.29
CA ALA A 171 -3.12 14.09 3.63
C ALA A 171 -2.34 12.79 3.36
#